data_AF-A0A8S0SG10-F1
#
_entry.id   AF-A0A8S0SG10-F1
#
_cell.length_a   1.000
_cell.length_b   1.000
_cell.length_c   1.000
_cell.angle_alpha   90.00
_cell.angle_beta   90.00
_cell.angle_gamma   90.00
#
_symmetry.space_group_name_H-M   'P 1'
#
loop_
_entity.id
_entity.type
_entity.pdbx_description
1 polymer ?
#
loop_
_entity_poly.entity_id
_entity_poly.type
_entity_poly.pdbx_seq_one_letter_code
_entity_poly.pdbx_strand_id
1 'polypeptide(L)' 'INNVKITRQGFEKRVVSQDLQLWLSNAPPTGNMYTLLARAGRQVQEIQLTTSLDQDGIKKALQRVLERVP' A
#
# COMPACT_ATOMS: atom_id res chain seq x y z
N ILE A 1 -5.41 -0.51 13.38
CA ILE A 1 -6.04 -0.39 12.03
C ILE A 1 -7.52 -0.34 12.28
N ASN A 2 -8.19 0.69 11.74
CA ASN A 2 -9.58 0.98 12.06
C ASN A 2 -10.49 0.66 10.87
N ASN A 3 -10.01 0.85 9.64
CA ASN A 3 -10.74 0.49 8.43
C ASN A 3 -9.78 0.23 7.26
N VAL A 4 -10.21 -0.62 6.32
CA VAL A 4 -9.53 -0.88 5.06
C VAL A 4 -10.56 -0.85 3.94
N LYS A 5 -10.32 -0.02 2.92
CA LYS A 5 -11.17 0.05 1.73
C LYS A 5 -10.33 -0.18 0.48
N ILE A 6 -10.71 -1.19 -0.28
CA ILE A 6 -10.15 -1.46 -1.60
C ILE A 6 -10.82 -0.50 -2.58
N THR A 7 -10.03 0.30 -3.29
CA THR A 7 -10.54 1.32 -4.22
C THR A 7 -10.15 0.97 -5.66
N ARG A 8 -9.35 1.82 -6.30
CA ARG A 8 -9.04 1.75 -7.72
C ARG A 8 -8.14 0.55 -8.05
N GLN A 9 -8.50 -0.17 -9.10
CA GLN A 9 -7.64 -1.17 -9.72
C GLN A 9 -7.06 -0.63 -11.03
N GLY A 10 -5.82 -1.02 -11.31
CA GLY A 10 -5.10 -0.71 -12.53
C GLY A 10 -4.36 -1.94 -13.04
N PHE A 11 -4.07 -1.94 -14.35
CA PHE A 11 -3.20 -2.93 -14.97
C PHE A 11 -1.99 -2.24 -15.59
N GLU A 12 -0.80 -2.62 -15.15
CA GLU A 12 0.46 -2.11 -15.66
C GLU A 12 0.84 -2.84 -16.96
N LYS A 13 1.02 -2.08 -18.05
CA LYS A 13 1.17 -2.66 -19.39
C LYS A 13 2.52 -3.35 -19.58
N ARG A 14 3.57 -2.85 -18.94
CA ARG A 14 4.95 -3.33 -19.07
C ARG A 14 5.48 -3.68 -17.69
N VAL A 15 5.65 -4.97 -17.42
CA VAL A 15 6.13 -5.47 -16.13
C VAL A 15 7.18 -6.54 -16.35
N VAL A 16 8.20 -6.50 -15.50
CA VAL A 16 9.38 -7.38 -15.53
C VAL A 16 9.58 -8.20 -14.25
N SER A 17 8.77 -8.01 -13.19
CA SER A 17 8.82 -8.79 -11.94
C SER A 17 7.42 -9.24 -11.50
N GLN A 18 7.34 -10.47 -10.99
CA GLN A 18 6.13 -11.11 -10.46
C GLN A 18 5.96 -10.90 -8.94
N ASP A 19 6.93 -10.25 -8.30
CA ASP A 19 6.96 -10.13 -6.85
C ASP A 19 5.82 -9.24 -6.34
N LEU A 20 5.31 -9.58 -5.15
CA LEU A 20 4.36 -8.73 -4.45
C LEU A 20 5.11 -7.50 -3.93
N GLN A 21 4.67 -6.31 -4.34
CA GLN A 21 5.23 -5.05 -3.90
C GLN A 21 4.14 -4.21 -3.22
N LEU A 22 4.51 -3.48 -2.17
CA LEU A 22 3.59 -2.64 -1.40
C LEU A 22 4.27 -1.31 -1.06
N TRP A 23 3.61 -0.19 -1.37
CA TRP A 23 4.13 1.15 -1.09
C TRP A 23 3.11 2.03 -0.39
N LEU A 24 3.62 3.02 0.35
CA LEU A 24 2.86 4.17 0.80
C LEU A 24 2.80 5.20 -0.33
N SER A 25 1.63 5.75 -0.62
CA SER A 25 1.49 6.85 -1.57
C SER A 25 2.27 8.08 -1.09
N ASN A 26 2.84 8.82 -2.04
CA ASN A 26 3.48 10.10 -1.76
C ASN A 26 2.47 11.23 -1.50
N ALA A 27 1.18 11.00 -1.76
CA ALA A 27 0.15 11.96 -1.44
C ALA A 27 0.03 12.13 0.09
N PRO A 28 -0.16 13.37 0.58
CA PRO A 28 -0.37 13.59 2.00
C PRO A 28 -1.64 12.85 2.47
N PRO A 29 -1.62 12.25 3.68
CA PRO A 29 -2.79 11.60 4.24
C PRO A 29 -3.92 12.61 4.48
N THR A 30 -5.16 12.15 4.33
CA THR A 30 -6.34 12.94 4.69
C THR A 30 -6.79 12.54 6.09
N GLY A 31 -6.35 13.30 7.09
CA GLY A 31 -6.52 12.94 8.50
C GLY A 31 -5.81 11.63 8.82
N ASN A 32 -6.56 10.63 9.30
CA ASN A 32 -6.05 9.31 9.68
C ASN A 32 -6.09 8.30 8.53
N MET A 33 -6.38 8.75 7.31
CA MET A 33 -6.49 7.93 6.11
C MET A 33 -5.25 8.05 5.23
N TYR A 34 -4.64 6.91 4.95
CA TYR A 34 -3.47 6.77 4.12
C TYR A 34 -3.80 5.95 2.88
N THR A 35 -3.16 6.29 1.76
CA THR A 35 -3.30 5.51 0.53
C THR A 35 -2.09 4.61 0.38
N LEU A 36 -2.32 3.30 0.25
CA LEU A 36 -1.32 2.30 -0.10
C LEU A 36 -1.53 1.83 -1.53
N LEU A 37 -0.44 1.44 -2.18
CA LEU A 37 -0.45 0.83 -3.50
C LEU A 37 0.13 -0.57 -3.36
N ALA A 38 -0.66 -1.59 -3.66
CA ALA A 38 -0.22 -2.97 -3.75
C ALA A 38 -0.08 -3.36 -5.22
N ARG A 39 1.00 -4.04 -5.58
CA ARG A 39 1.21 -4.56 -6.93
C ARG A 39 1.58 -6.03 -6.85
N ALA A 40 0.92 -6.83 -7.70
CA ALA A 40 1.27 -8.23 -7.92
C ALA A 40 1.28 -8.47 -9.43
N GLY A 41 2.48 -8.74 -9.97
CA GLY A 41 2.68 -8.81 -11.41
C GLY A 41 2.19 -7.55 -12.12
N ARG A 42 1.16 -7.69 -12.97
CA ARG A 42 0.56 -6.59 -13.75
C ARG A 42 -0.58 -5.88 -13.02
N GLN A 43 -1.12 -6.44 -11.95
CA GLN A 43 -2.23 -5.83 -11.24
C GLN A 43 -1.69 -4.82 -10.22
N VAL A 44 -2.28 -3.63 -10.22
CA VAL A 44 -2.04 -2.58 -9.23
C VAL A 44 -3.36 -2.30 -8.52
N GLN A 45 -3.34 -2.29 -7.19
CA GLN A 45 -4.48 -2.06 -6.34
C GLN A 45 -4.20 -0.88 -5.42
N GLU A 46 -5.07 0.11 -5.44
CA GLU A 46 -5.12 1.17 -4.45
C GLU A 46 -5.93 0.72 -3.23
N ILE A 47 -5.40 0.98 -2.04
CA ILE A 47 -6.00 0.64 -0.76
C ILE A 47 -6.02 1.89 0.10
N GLN A 48 -7.20 2.29 0.56
CA GLN A 48 -7.35 3.32 1.59
C GLN A 48 -7.34 2.65 2.96
N LEU A 49 -6.36 3.01 3.78
CA LEU A 49 -6.14 2.51 5.12
C LEU A 49 -6.44 3.61 6.13
N THR A 50 -7.44 3.40 6.99
CA THR A 50 -7.68 4.26 8.14
C THR A 50 -7.05 3.63 9.38
N THR A 51 -6.19 4.36 10.07
CA THR A 51 -5.48 3.85 11.24
C THR A 51 -5.16 4.95 12.25
N SER A 52 -5.02 4.58 13.52
CA SER A 52 -4.57 5.48 14.58
C SER A 52 -3.04 5.64 14.63
N LEU A 53 -2.31 4.94 13.75
CA LEU A 53 -0.87 5.10 13.62
C LEU A 53 -0.54 6.46 12.98
N ASP A 54 0.52 7.07 13.48
CA ASP A 54 1.15 8.20 12.85
C ASP A 54 1.97 7.76 11.62
N GLN A 55 2.52 8.75 10.91
CA GLN A 55 3.22 8.51 9.67
C GLN A 55 4.47 7.62 9.86
N ASP A 56 5.20 7.78 10.96
CA ASP A 56 6.34 6.92 11.28
C ASP A 56 5.89 5.49 11.61
N GLY A 57 4.82 5.34 12.40
CA GLY A 57 4.21 4.05 12.72
C GLY A 57 3.79 3.27 11.48
N ILE A 58 3.20 3.94 10.48
CA ILE A 58 2.84 3.32 9.20
C ILE A 58 4.06 2.90 8.39
N LYS A 59 5.09 3.75 8.30
CA LYS A 59 6.31 3.39 7.57
C LYS A 59 6.97 2.15 8.16
N LYS A 60 7.07 2.07 9.50
CA LYS A 60 7.60 0.90 10.21
C LYS A 60 6.73 -0.34 10.01
N ALA A 61 5.41 -0.19 10.04
CA ALA A 61 4.49 -1.29 9.79
C ALA A 61 4.64 -1.82 8.36
N LEU A 62 4.78 -0.94 7.37
CA LEU A 62 4.98 -1.30 5.97
C LEU A 62 6.32 -2.03 5.76
N GLN A 63 7.41 -1.52 6.34
CA GLN A 63 8.72 -2.17 6.28
C GLN A 63 8.68 -3.62 6.80
N ARG A 64 8.06 -3.84 7.97
CA ARG A 64 7.90 -5.19 8.55
C ARG A 64 7.11 -6.15 7.68
N VAL A 65 6.15 -5.65 6.92
CA VAL A 65 5.37 -6.49 5.99
C VAL A 65 6.24 -6.89 4.80
N LEU A 66 6.99 -5.94 4.23
CA LEU A 66 7.89 -6.20 3.10
C LEU A 66 9.02 -7.17 3.46
N GLU A 67 9.56 -7.11 4.67
CA GLU A 67 10.58 -8.05 5.17
C GLU A 67 10.07 -9.49 5.35
N ARG A 68 8.75 -9.69 5.37
CA ARG A 68 8.12 -11.00 5.57
C ARG A 68 7.64 -11.66 4.28
N VAL A 69 7.71 -10.96 3.15
CA VAL A 69 7.41 -11.54 1.84
C VAL A 69 8.69 -12.25 1.36
N PRO A 70 8.67 -13.58 1.16
CA PRO A 70 9.83 -14.36 0.72
C PRO A 70 10.24 -14.07 -0.72
#